data_AF-A0A8T2Z601-F1
#
_entry.id   AF-A0A8T2Z601-F1
#
_cell.length_a   1.000
_cell.length_b   1.000
_cell.length_c   1.000
_cell.angle_alpha   90.00
_cell.angle_beta   90.00
_cell.angle_gamma   90.00
#
_symmetry.space_group_name_H-M   'P 1'
#
loop_
_entity.id
_entity.type
_entity.pdbx_description
1 polymer ?
#
loop_
_entity_poly.entity_id
_entity_poly.type
_entity_poly.pdbx_seq_one_letter_code
_entity_poly.pdbx_strand_id
1 'polypeptide(L)'
;MATLVVPENVSYADDAQALRKACQGWGTNEKAIISILGHRNAAQRKQIRLAYSELFQEDLVKRLESELNGDFEKAVYRWVLDPEDRDAVLANVAIRKSGDYHVIVEIACVLSSEELLAVRRAYHARYKHSLEEDLAAHTTGDIRKLLVGLVTAFRYEGDEINTRLTNSEADILHDAIKDKAFNHEDVIRILTTRSKAQLMATFNRYRDDHGSSITKDLLDEPADEFKTVLRTAIRCLNDHKKYYEKILRNAIKKGWDR
;
A
#
# COMPACT_ATOMS: atom_id res chain seq x y z
N MET A 1 7.29 7.02 14.21
CA MET A 1 7.60 8.46 14.09
C MET A 1 7.63 8.80 12.62
N ALA A 2 6.89 9.81 12.18
CA ALA A 2 7.02 10.34 10.82
C ALA A 2 8.40 11.02 10.72
N THR A 3 9.15 10.74 9.66
CA THR A 3 10.51 11.26 9.46
C THR A 3 10.54 12.64 8.78
N LEU A 4 9.38 13.13 8.33
CA LEU A 4 9.27 14.39 7.62
C LEU A 4 9.21 15.56 8.60
N VAL A 5 10.27 16.36 8.64
CA VAL A 5 10.29 17.65 9.33
C VAL A 5 9.73 18.70 8.39
N VAL A 6 8.63 19.34 8.78
CA VAL A 6 7.95 20.38 7.99
C VAL A 6 8.07 21.75 8.66
N PRO A 7 8.18 22.85 7.90
CA PRO A 7 8.14 24.19 8.46
C PRO A 7 6.75 24.50 9.06
N GLU A 8 6.73 25.26 10.16
CA GLU A 8 5.49 25.68 10.83
C GLU A 8 4.75 26.77 10.06
N ASN A 9 5.48 27.76 9.54
CA ASN A 9 4.94 28.87 8.77
C ASN A 9 5.32 28.72 7.30
N VAL A 10 4.35 28.35 6.46
CA VAL A 10 4.54 28.17 5.01
C VAL A 10 3.56 29.08 4.28
N SER A 11 4.08 29.87 3.34
CA SER A 11 3.26 30.58 2.36
C SER A 11 3.09 29.68 1.14
N TYR A 12 1.89 29.13 0.96
CA TYR A 12 1.60 28.23 -0.16
C TYR A 12 1.66 28.95 -1.52
N ALA A 13 1.36 30.26 -1.54
CA ALA A 13 1.49 31.09 -2.72
C ALA A 13 2.96 31.27 -3.13
N ASP A 14 3.85 31.51 -2.16
CA ASP A 14 5.29 31.66 -2.43
C ASP A 14 5.90 30.32 -2.88
N ASP A 15 5.50 29.21 -2.28
CA ASP A 15 5.89 27.87 -2.73
C ASP A 15 5.43 27.60 -4.17
N ALA A 16 4.18 27.95 -4.50
CA ALA A 16 3.65 27.80 -5.85
C ALA A 16 4.43 28.67 -6.86
N GLN A 17 4.74 29.92 -6.52
CA GLN A 17 5.56 30.80 -7.35
C GLN A 17 6.99 30.26 -7.53
N ALA A 18 7.59 29.75 -6.47
CA ALA A 18 8.92 29.16 -6.52
C ALA A 18 8.96 27.88 -7.38
N LEU A 19 7.92 27.04 -7.29
CA LEU A 19 7.75 25.87 -8.16
C LEU A 19 7.55 26.29 -9.63
N ARG A 20 6.74 27.31 -9.89
CA ARG A 20 6.57 27.85 -11.25
C ARG A 20 7.90 28.31 -11.82
N LYS A 21 8.67 29.07 -11.04
CA LYS A 21 10.01 29.56 -11.42
C LYS A 21 11.01 28.41 -11.63
N ALA A 22 10.92 27.34 -10.83
CA ALA A 22 11.78 26.17 -10.99
C ALA A 22 11.56 25.45 -12.33
N CYS A 23 10.36 25.55 -12.90
CA CYS A 23 10.02 25.01 -14.21
C CYS A 23 10.09 26.07 -15.33
N GLN A 24 10.65 27.26 -15.13
CA GLN A 24 10.72 28.29 -16.18
C GLN A 24 12.04 28.26 -16.95
N GLY A 25 11.95 28.37 -18.27
CA GLY A 25 13.11 28.46 -19.15
C GLY A 25 13.53 27.10 -19.72
N TRP A 26 14.80 26.99 -20.14
CA TRP A 26 15.33 25.75 -20.67
C TRP A 26 15.87 24.88 -19.54
N GLY A 27 15.30 23.68 -19.39
CA GLY A 27 15.56 22.78 -18.27
C GLY A 27 14.73 23.08 -17.03
N THR A 28 14.90 22.27 -15.99
CA THR A 28 14.12 22.33 -14.75
C THR A 28 15.07 22.41 -13.56
N ASN A 29 14.74 23.19 -12.53
CA ASN A 29 15.52 23.26 -11.30
C ASN A 29 15.02 22.20 -10.29
N GLU A 30 15.47 20.95 -10.44
CA GLU A 30 15.03 19.84 -9.60
C GLU A 30 15.39 20.03 -8.13
N LYS A 31 16.50 20.71 -7.83
CA LYS A 31 16.92 21.02 -6.45
C LYS A 31 15.90 21.91 -5.74
N ALA A 32 15.36 22.91 -6.43
CA ALA A 32 14.31 23.77 -5.88
C ALA A 32 13.03 22.95 -5.60
N ILE A 33 12.62 22.10 -6.56
CA ILE A 33 11.46 21.22 -6.40
C ILE A 33 11.61 20.32 -5.17
N ILE A 34 12.77 19.69 -4.99
CA ILE A 34 13.07 18.84 -3.82
C ILE A 34 13.03 19.67 -2.52
N SER A 35 13.67 20.85 -2.50
CA SER A 35 13.73 21.71 -1.31
C SER A 35 12.36 22.21 -0.84
N ILE A 36 11.40 22.33 -1.75
CA ILE A 36 10.03 22.70 -1.45
C ILE A 36 9.25 21.44 -1.11
N LEU A 37 8.96 20.58 -2.09
CA LEU A 37 8.03 19.47 -1.94
C LEU A 37 8.54 18.39 -0.98
N GLY A 38 9.85 18.17 -0.94
CA GLY A 38 10.48 17.23 0.00
C GLY A 38 10.36 17.65 1.47
N HIS A 39 10.01 18.92 1.75
CA HIS A 39 9.85 19.49 3.08
C HIS A 39 8.41 19.99 3.34
N ARG A 40 7.41 19.40 2.68
CA ARG A 40 5.98 19.69 2.90
C ARG A 40 5.23 18.40 3.15
N ASN A 41 4.33 18.37 4.13
CA ASN A 41 3.46 17.21 4.35
C ASN A 41 2.34 17.13 3.31
N ALA A 42 1.57 16.04 3.30
CA ALA A 42 0.50 15.84 2.32
C ALA A 42 -0.53 16.99 2.30
N ALA A 43 -0.95 17.47 3.47
CA ALA A 43 -1.89 18.58 3.59
C ALA A 43 -1.31 19.89 3.01
N GLN A 44 -0.06 20.21 3.31
CA GLN A 44 0.65 21.37 2.77
C GLN A 44 0.82 21.26 1.25
N ARG A 45 1.19 20.09 0.73
CA ARG A 45 1.31 19.86 -0.72
C ARG A 45 -0.04 20.05 -1.43
N LYS A 46 -1.14 19.61 -0.82
CA LYS A 46 -2.49 19.87 -1.32
C LYS A 46 -2.79 21.36 -1.41
N GLN A 47 -2.46 22.13 -0.37
CA GLN A 47 -2.63 23.58 -0.38
C GLN A 47 -1.76 24.26 -1.45
N ILE A 48 -0.52 23.81 -1.65
CA ILE A 48 0.36 24.31 -2.71
C ILE A 48 -0.23 24.02 -4.10
N ARG A 49 -0.80 22.83 -4.31
CA ARG A 49 -1.48 22.49 -5.59
C ARG A 49 -2.66 23.41 -5.87
N LEU A 50 -3.48 23.69 -4.85
CA LEU A 50 -4.62 24.61 -4.96
C LEU A 50 -4.14 26.03 -5.29
N ALA A 51 -3.18 26.55 -4.51
CA ALA A 51 -2.59 27.86 -4.76
C ALA A 51 -1.97 27.98 -6.15
N TYR A 52 -1.26 26.94 -6.61
CA TYR A 52 -0.67 26.90 -7.96
C TYR A 52 -1.75 26.97 -9.05
N SER A 53 -2.83 26.20 -8.89
CA SER A 53 -3.97 26.23 -9.82
C SER A 53 -4.66 27.59 -9.83
N GLU A 54 -4.84 28.23 -8.67
CA GLU A 54 -5.48 29.55 -8.59
C GLU A 54 -4.61 30.64 -9.23
N LEU A 55 -3.31 30.66 -8.93
CA LEU A 55 -2.37 31.69 -9.40
C LEU A 55 -2.05 31.58 -10.90
N PHE A 56 -1.94 30.36 -11.42
CA PHE A 56 -1.43 30.12 -12.78
C PHE A 56 -2.43 29.45 -13.71
N GLN A 57 -3.61 29.05 -13.23
CA GLN A 57 -4.63 28.35 -14.01
C GLN A 57 -4.08 27.07 -14.68
N GLU A 58 -3.16 26.40 -13.99
CA GLU A 58 -2.43 25.21 -14.45
C GLU A 58 -2.42 24.15 -13.35
N ASP A 59 -2.48 22.87 -13.73
CA ASP A 59 -2.34 21.77 -12.77
C ASP A 59 -0.85 21.50 -12.47
N LEU A 60 -0.47 21.67 -11.20
CA LEU A 60 0.91 21.48 -10.75
C LEU A 60 1.44 20.06 -11.05
N VAL A 61 0.59 19.03 -10.93
CA VAL A 61 1.01 17.64 -11.16
C VAL A 61 1.38 17.44 -12.62
N LYS A 62 0.51 17.87 -13.54
CA LYS A 62 0.78 17.82 -14.98
C LYS A 62 1.99 18.64 -15.37
N ARG A 63 2.19 19.81 -14.72
CA ARG A 63 3.38 20.63 -14.96
C ARG A 63 4.65 19.88 -14.58
N LEU A 64 4.69 19.25 -13.41
CA LEU A 64 5.84 18.46 -12.97
C LEU A 64 6.07 17.24 -13.86
N GLU A 65 5.02 16.55 -14.31
CA GLU A 65 5.12 15.44 -15.28
C GLU A 65 5.73 15.89 -16.62
N SER A 66 5.43 17.11 -17.08
CA SER A 66 5.99 17.63 -18.34
C SER A 66 7.47 18.04 -18.25
N GLU A 67 7.97 18.28 -17.04
CA GLU A 67 9.29 18.86 -16.77
C GLU A 67 10.29 17.81 -16.28
N LEU A 68 9.82 16.82 -15.53
CA LEU A 68 10.64 15.76 -14.96
C LEU A 68 10.59 14.51 -15.85
N ASN A 69 11.61 13.65 -15.71
CA ASN A 69 11.61 12.35 -16.37
C ASN A 69 12.09 11.22 -15.44
N GLY A 70 11.87 9.98 -15.90
CA GLY A 70 12.46 8.78 -15.31
C GLY A 70 11.96 8.48 -13.90
N ASP A 71 12.86 8.03 -13.03
CA ASP A 71 12.49 7.64 -11.66
C ASP A 71 12.23 8.84 -10.75
N PHE A 72 12.85 9.99 -11.04
CA PHE A 72 12.59 11.22 -10.29
C PHE A 72 11.18 11.75 -10.54
N GLU A 73 10.74 11.79 -11.79
CA GLU A 73 9.36 12.11 -12.17
C GLU A 73 8.35 11.23 -11.43
N LYS A 74 8.52 9.90 -11.48
CA LYS A 74 7.63 8.95 -10.80
C LYS A 74 7.60 9.17 -9.30
N ALA A 75 8.74 9.49 -8.68
CA ALA A 75 8.82 9.76 -7.25
C ALA A 75 8.07 11.05 -6.89
N VAL A 76 8.31 12.14 -7.62
CA VAL A 76 7.64 13.43 -7.38
C VAL A 76 6.14 13.34 -7.64
N TYR A 77 5.73 12.69 -8.74
CA TYR A 77 4.33 12.47 -9.08
C TYR A 77 3.58 11.78 -7.93
N ARG A 78 4.09 10.64 -7.46
CA ARG A 78 3.49 9.88 -6.34
C ARG A 78 3.52 10.65 -5.02
N TRP A 79 4.51 11.51 -4.82
CA TRP A 79 4.65 12.29 -3.60
C TRP A 79 3.63 13.44 -3.54
N VAL A 80 3.36 14.11 -4.67
CA VAL A 80 2.48 15.29 -4.74
C VAL A 80 0.99 14.94 -4.68
N LEU A 81 0.61 13.73 -5.07
CA LEU A 81 -0.77 13.26 -4.96
C LEU A 81 -1.24 13.19 -3.50
N ASP A 82 -2.56 13.34 -3.31
CA ASP A 82 -3.20 13.02 -2.04
C ASP A 82 -3.00 11.51 -1.76
N PRO A 83 -2.89 11.07 -0.49
CA PRO A 83 -2.55 9.68 -0.16
C PRO A 83 -3.44 8.66 -0.85
N GLU A 84 -4.75 8.88 -0.87
CA GLU A 84 -5.74 8.03 -1.50
C GLU A 84 -5.60 7.96 -3.03
N ASP A 85 -5.29 9.10 -3.67
CA ASP A 85 -5.04 9.17 -5.11
C ASP A 85 -3.75 8.45 -5.48
N ARG A 86 -2.70 8.62 -4.67
CA ARG A 86 -1.41 7.94 -4.84
C ARG A 86 -1.61 6.42 -4.79
N ASP A 87 -2.31 5.95 -3.77
CA ASP A 87 -2.50 4.51 -3.56
C ASP A 87 -3.44 3.91 -4.63
N ALA A 88 -4.43 4.67 -5.12
CA ALA A 88 -5.23 4.28 -6.27
C ALA A 88 -4.37 4.12 -7.55
N VAL A 89 -3.45 5.06 -7.80
CA VAL A 89 -2.49 4.94 -8.91
C VAL A 89 -1.57 3.74 -8.74
N LEU A 90 -1.03 3.53 -7.54
CA LEU A 90 -0.15 2.39 -7.26
C LEU A 90 -0.88 1.06 -7.47
N ALA A 91 -2.14 0.96 -7.03
CA ALA A 91 -2.98 -0.20 -7.25
C ALA A 91 -3.21 -0.45 -8.75
N ASN A 92 -3.54 0.58 -9.53
CA ASN A 92 -3.76 0.44 -10.98
C ASN A 92 -2.50 -0.04 -11.71
N VAL A 93 -1.34 0.51 -11.36
CA VAL A 93 -0.05 0.09 -11.90
C VAL A 93 0.26 -1.37 -11.52
N ALA A 94 -0.06 -1.77 -10.29
CA ALA A 94 0.18 -3.12 -9.81
C ALA A 94 -0.76 -4.15 -10.48
N ILE A 95 -2.04 -3.83 -10.64
CA ILE A 95 -3.02 -4.71 -11.34
C ILE A 95 -2.58 -5.02 -12.77
N ARG A 96 -2.00 -4.04 -13.47
CA ARG A 96 -1.49 -4.20 -14.84
C ARG A 96 -0.21 -5.02 -14.92
N LYS A 97 0.49 -5.24 -13.80
CA LYS A 97 1.68 -6.08 -13.72
C LYS A 97 1.27 -7.49 -13.25
N SER A 98 1.06 -8.37 -14.22
CA SER A 98 0.70 -9.77 -13.93
C SER A 98 1.77 -10.46 -13.07
N GLY A 99 1.33 -11.25 -12.09
CA GLY A 99 2.18 -12.10 -11.27
C GLY A 99 2.89 -11.41 -10.10
N ASP A 100 2.65 -10.12 -9.85
CA ASP A 100 3.25 -9.41 -8.72
C ASP A 100 2.24 -8.55 -7.93
N TYR A 101 1.60 -9.16 -6.94
CA TYR A 101 0.51 -8.56 -6.18
C TYR A 101 0.92 -7.93 -4.85
N HIS A 102 2.21 -7.79 -4.54
CA HIS A 102 2.66 -7.27 -3.24
C HIS A 102 2.09 -5.89 -2.92
N VAL A 103 2.05 -4.98 -3.91
CA VAL A 103 1.49 -3.62 -3.73
C VAL A 103 0.00 -3.67 -3.38
N ILE A 104 -0.77 -4.54 -4.02
CA ILE A 104 -2.20 -4.71 -3.73
C ILE A 104 -2.40 -5.22 -2.30
N VAL A 105 -1.61 -6.22 -1.91
CA VAL A 105 -1.63 -6.78 -0.56
C VAL A 105 -1.21 -5.75 0.48
N GLU A 106 -0.18 -4.96 0.21
CA GLU A 106 0.29 -3.88 1.09
C GLU A 106 -0.81 -2.84 1.31
N ILE A 107 -1.41 -2.32 0.24
CA ILE A 107 -2.51 -1.35 0.32
C ILE A 107 -3.68 -1.95 1.13
N ALA A 108 -4.09 -3.19 0.85
CA ALA A 108 -5.24 -3.80 1.50
C ALA A 108 -5.02 -4.19 2.98
N CYS A 109 -3.79 -4.54 3.36
CA CYS A 109 -3.49 -5.07 4.69
C CYS A 109 -2.94 -4.01 5.66
N VAL A 110 -2.26 -2.98 5.14
CA VAL A 110 -1.60 -1.97 5.98
C VAL A 110 -2.56 -0.84 6.33
N LEU A 111 -3.30 -0.33 5.34
CA LEU A 111 -4.24 0.78 5.53
C LEU A 111 -5.34 0.43 6.54
N SER A 112 -5.85 1.45 7.23
CA SER A 112 -7.10 1.35 7.99
C SER A 112 -8.27 1.09 7.04
N SER A 113 -9.41 0.67 7.58
CA SER A 113 -10.63 0.43 6.80
C SER A 113 -11.15 1.72 6.18
N GLU A 114 -11.00 2.85 6.87
CA GLU A 114 -11.34 4.18 6.32
C GLU A 114 -10.36 4.62 5.24
N GLU A 115 -9.06 4.42 5.44
CA GLU A 115 -8.03 4.72 4.43
C GLU A 115 -8.23 3.87 3.16
N LEU A 116 -8.46 2.55 3.30
CA LEU A 116 -8.71 1.66 2.18
C LEU A 116 -10.02 2.02 1.45
N LEU A 117 -11.06 2.43 2.18
CA LEU A 117 -12.29 2.94 1.59
C LEU A 117 -12.04 4.24 0.80
N ALA A 118 -11.20 5.15 1.32
CA ALA A 118 -10.80 6.36 0.60
C ALA A 118 -10.06 6.02 -0.70
N VAL A 119 -9.13 5.04 -0.67
CA VAL A 119 -8.44 4.55 -1.88
C VAL A 119 -9.42 4.01 -2.91
N ARG A 120 -10.40 3.19 -2.50
CA ARG A 120 -11.43 2.65 -3.40
C ARG A 120 -12.27 3.76 -4.05
N ARG A 121 -12.63 4.78 -3.28
CA ARG A 121 -13.35 5.96 -3.79
C ARG A 121 -12.50 6.76 -4.79
N ALA A 122 -11.23 6.99 -4.48
CA ALA A 122 -10.29 7.66 -5.37
C ALA A 122 -10.09 6.87 -6.68
N TYR A 123 -9.96 5.54 -6.58
CA TYR A 123 -9.87 4.65 -7.73
C TYR A 123 -11.08 4.78 -8.66
N HIS A 124 -12.29 4.70 -8.10
CA HIS A 124 -13.53 4.87 -8.85
C HIS A 124 -13.63 6.25 -9.51
N ALA A 125 -13.31 7.32 -8.77
CA ALA A 125 -13.33 8.68 -9.28
C ALA A 125 -12.35 8.86 -10.46
N ARG A 126 -11.17 8.24 -10.38
CA ARG A 126 -10.09 8.37 -11.35
C ARG A 126 -10.30 7.51 -12.60
N TYR A 127 -10.66 6.25 -12.44
CA TYR A 127 -10.67 5.25 -13.51
C TYR A 127 -12.07 4.89 -14.03
N LYS A 128 -13.13 5.35 -13.35
CA LYS A 128 -14.54 5.14 -13.74
C LYS A 128 -15.03 3.69 -13.67
N HIS A 129 -14.29 2.85 -12.96
CA HIS A 129 -14.65 1.48 -12.56
C HIS A 129 -14.05 1.21 -11.18
N SER A 130 -14.48 0.14 -10.51
CA SER A 130 -14.03 -0.17 -9.15
C SER A 130 -12.63 -0.83 -9.13
N LEU A 131 -11.93 -0.73 -7.99
CA LEU A 131 -10.66 -1.42 -7.78
C LEU A 131 -10.85 -2.95 -7.84
N GLU A 132 -11.98 -3.40 -7.31
CA GLU A 132 -12.40 -4.80 -7.21
C GLU A 132 -12.68 -5.40 -8.57
N GLU A 133 -13.39 -4.66 -9.43
CA GLU A 133 -13.69 -5.07 -10.81
C GLU A 133 -12.40 -5.28 -11.61
N ASP A 134 -11.50 -4.30 -11.57
CA ASP A 134 -10.21 -4.40 -12.25
C ASP A 134 -9.38 -5.55 -11.72
N LEU A 135 -9.29 -5.68 -10.40
CA LEU A 135 -8.53 -6.75 -9.77
C LEU A 135 -9.11 -8.11 -10.12
N ALA A 136 -10.44 -8.24 -10.15
CA ALA A 136 -11.12 -9.46 -10.56
C ALA A 136 -10.90 -9.80 -12.04
N ALA A 137 -10.86 -8.80 -12.92
CA ALA A 137 -10.60 -8.99 -14.34
C ALA A 137 -9.16 -9.46 -14.63
N HIS A 138 -8.19 -9.08 -13.79
CA HIS A 138 -6.76 -9.38 -13.98
C HIS A 138 -6.21 -10.51 -13.10
N THR A 139 -7.05 -11.17 -12.32
CA THR A 139 -6.69 -12.31 -11.46
C THR A 139 -7.66 -13.46 -11.70
N THR A 140 -7.33 -14.69 -11.33
CA THR A 140 -8.22 -15.86 -11.49
C THR A 140 -8.20 -16.75 -10.25
N GLY A 141 -9.12 -17.71 -10.19
CA GLY A 141 -9.14 -18.76 -9.17
C GLY A 141 -9.20 -18.23 -7.73
N ASP A 142 -8.53 -18.93 -6.82
CA ASP A 142 -8.51 -18.56 -5.40
C ASP A 142 -7.65 -17.33 -5.11
N ILE A 143 -6.66 -17.03 -5.95
CA ILE A 143 -5.89 -15.78 -5.87
C ILE A 143 -6.84 -14.58 -5.99
N ARG A 144 -7.78 -14.62 -6.96
CA ARG A 144 -8.83 -13.61 -7.09
C ARG A 144 -9.65 -13.50 -5.81
N LYS A 145 -10.11 -14.64 -5.25
CA LYS A 145 -10.92 -14.64 -4.02
C LYS A 145 -10.17 -13.97 -2.86
N LEU A 146 -8.89 -14.31 -2.68
CA LEU A 146 -8.05 -13.70 -1.65
C LEU A 146 -7.86 -12.20 -1.88
N LEU A 147 -7.39 -11.80 -3.07
CA LEU A 147 -7.07 -10.42 -3.36
C LEU A 147 -8.30 -9.51 -3.34
N VAL A 148 -9.40 -9.91 -3.98
CA VAL A 148 -10.68 -9.19 -3.95
C VAL A 148 -11.22 -9.10 -2.52
N GLY A 149 -11.17 -10.20 -1.76
CA GLY A 149 -11.59 -10.20 -0.36
C GLY A 149 -10.75 -9.26 0.51
N LEU A 150 -9.44 -9.17 0.27
CA LEU A 150 -8.56 -8.24 0.99
C LEU A 150 -8.89 -6.78 0.67
N VAL A 151 -9.03 -6.41 -0.60
CA VAL A 151 -9.31 -5.00 -0.98
C VAL A 151 -10.72 -4.55 -0.64
N THR A 152 -11.68 -5.48 -0.53
CA THR A 152 -13.08 -5.17 -0.19
C THR A 152 -13.28 -4.99 1.32
N ALA A 153 -12.36 -5.48 2.14
CA ALA A 153 -12.53 -5.59 3.57
C ALA A 153 -12.73 -4.23 4.25
N PHE A 154 -13.87 -4.08 4.94
CA PHE A 154 -14.14 -2.98 5.85
C PHE A 154 -14.19 -3.57 7.27
N ARG A 155 -13.03 -3.67 7.90
CA ARG A 155 -12.82 -4.48 9.10
C ARG A 155 -13.15 -3.67 10.35
N TYR A 156 -13.56 -4.37 11.38
CA TYR A 156 -13.58 -3.81 12.72
C TYR A 156 -12.16 -3.42 13.16
N GLU A 157 -12.00 -2.22 13.70
CA GLU A 157 -10.69 -1.65 14.08
C GLU A 157 -10.45 -1.59 15.59
N GLY A 158 -11.42 -1.99 16.41
CA GLY A 158 -11.24 -2.08 17.84
C GLY A 158 -10.43 -3.31 18.27
N ASP A 159 -10.16 -3.34 19.57
CA ASP A 159 -9.26 -4.32 20.21
C ASP A 159 -9.97 -5.59 20.70
N GLU A 160 -11.28 -5.70 20.47
CA GLU A 160 -12.10 -6.83 20.90
C GLU A 160 -11.68 -8.12 20.22
N ILE A 161 -11.33 -9.11 21.04
CA ILE A 161 -10.87 -10.42 20.61
C ILE A 161 -11.79 -11.50 21.19
N ASN A 162 -12.21 -12.42 20.33
CA ASN A 162 -12.91 -13.62 20.73
C ASN A 162 -11.90 -14.77 20.89
N THR A 163 -11.62 -15.14 22.14
CA THR A 163 -10.65 -16.18 22.48
C THR A 163 -11.04 -17.57 21.96
N ARG A 164 -12.34 -17.89 21.89
CA ARG A 164 -12.81 -19.17 21.32
C ARG A 164 -12.50 -19.26 19.83
N LEU A 165 -12.81 -18.19 19.08
CA LEU A 165 -12.47 -18.09 17.66
C LEU A 165 -10.96 -18.10 17.44
N THR A 166 -10.21 -17.40 18.31
CA THR A 166 -8.74 -17.39 18.28
C THR A 166 -8.16 -18.79 18.30
N ASN A 167 -8.64 -19.64 19.22
CA ASN A 167 -8.18 -21.02 19.33
C ASN A 167 -8.59 -21.85 18.11
N SER A 168 -9.88 -21.85 17.76
CA SER A 168 -10.36 -22.66 16.63
C SER A 168 -9.77 -22.24 15.29
N GLU A 169 -9.57 -20.95 15.05
CA GLU A 169 -9.01 -20.45 13.80
C GLU A 169 -7.49 -20.61 13.73
N ALA A 170 -6.79 -20.68 14.87
CA ALA A 170 -5.38 -21.04 14.88
C ALA A 170 -5.19 -22.50 14.45
N ASP A 171 -6.01 -23.41 14.97
CA ASP A 171 -6.01 -24.82 14.57
C ASP A 171 -6.36 -24.97 13.08
N ILE A 172 -7.40 -24.29 12.59
CA ILE A 172 -7.79 -24.31 11.17
C ILE A 172 -6.64 -23.84 10.27
N LEU A 173 -5.95 -22.74 10.65
CA LEU A 173 -4.81 -22.25 9.87
C LEU A 173 -3.64 -23.25 9.93
N HIS A 174 -3.43 -23.92 11.06
CA HIS A 174 -2.39 -24.94 11.19
C HIS A 174 -2.64 -26.15 10.32
N ASP A 175 -3.82 -26.73 10.41
CA ASP A 175 -4.22 -27.90 9.61
C ASP A 175 -4.13 -27.59 8.12
N ALA A 176 -4.66 -26.44 7.68
CA ALA A 176 -4.59 -26.03 6.28
C ALA A 176 -3.14 -25.88 5.77
N ILE A 177 -2.22 -25.36 6.60
CA ILE A 177 -0.81 -25.19 6.21
C ILE A 177 -0.08 -26.54 6.21
N LYS A 178 -0.32 -27.36 7.24
CA LYS A 178 0.25 -28.70 7.38
C LYS A 178 -0.14 -29.60 6.19
N ASP A 179 -1.39 -29.51 5.76
CA ASP A 179 -1.93 -30.28 4.64
C ASP A 179 -1.64 -29.64 3.27
N LYS A 180 -0.90 -28.52 3.25
CA LYS A 180 -0.58 -27.72 2.05
C LYS A 180 -1.82 -27.20 1.30
N ALA A 181 -2.96 -27.10 1.99
CA ALA A 181 -4.21 -26.54 1.50
C ALA A 181 -4.25 -25.02 1.70
N PHE A 182 -3.24 -24.29 1.20
CA PHE A 182 -3.08 -22.85 1.47
C PHE A 182 -4.27 -22.02 0.97
N ASN A 183 -4.88 -22.43 -0.13
CA ASN A 183 -6.04 -21.80 -0.76
C ASN A 183 -7.38 -22.28 -0.21
N HIS A 184 -7.40 -22.99 0.92
CA HIS A 184 -8.63 -23.43 1.56
C HIS A 184 -9.53 -22.23 1.87
N GLU A 185 -10.85 -22.41 1.71
CA GLU A 185 -11.84 -21.34 1.85
C GLU A 185 -11.76 -20.66 3.22
N ASP A 186 -11.55 -21.44 4.29
CA ASP A 186 -11.39 -20.88 5.62
C ASP A 186 -10.14 -20.02 5.78
N VAL A 187 -9.02 -20.36 5.14
CA VAL A 187 -7.81 -19.51 5.18
C VAL A 187 -8.12 -18.15 4.58
N ILE A 188 -8.79 -18.15 3.41
CA ILE A 188 -9.22 -16.92 2.73
C ILE A 188 -10.22 -16.15 3.58
N ARG A 189 -11.25 -16.82 4.12
CA ARG A 189 -12.28 -16.21 4.95
C ARG A 189 -11.69 -15.57 6.20
N ILE A 190 -10.83 -16.27 6.94
CA ILE A 190 -10.18 -15.76 8.16
C ILE A 190 -9.40 -14.49 7.81
N LEU A 191 -8.55 -14.57 6.79
CA LEU A 191 -7.68 -13.45 6.39
C LEU A 191 -8.46 -12.26 5.84
N THR A 192 -9.61 -12.47 5.19
CA THR A 192 -10.37 -11.38 4.54
C THR A 192 -11.46 -10.76 5.42
N THR A 193 -11.87 -11.42 6.51
CA THR A 193 -13.02 -10.96 7.32
C THR A 193 -12.68 -10.53 8.75
N ARG A 194 -11.60 -11.02 9.36
CA ARG A 194 -11.27 -10.75 10.76
C ARG A 194 -10.66 -9.36 10.98
N SER A 195 -10.86 -8.78 12.16
CA SER A 195 -10.18 -7.54 12.57
C SER A 195 -8.67 -7.78 12.68
N LYS A 196 -7.86 -6.71 12.60
CA LYS A 196 -6.40 -6.82 12.77
C LYS A 196 -6.05 -7.34 14.17
N ALA A 197 -6.74 -6.86 15.22
CA ALA A 197 -6.58 -7.36 16.59
C ALA A 197 -6.85 -8.88 16.70
N GLN A 198 -7.95 -9.35 16.12
CA GLN A 198 -8.31 -10.77 16.10
C GLN A 198 -7.29 -11.61 15.31
N LEU A 199 -6.84 -11.15 14.15
CA LEU A 199 -5.83 -11.85 13.34
C LEU A 199 -4.49 -11.98 14.08
N MET A 200 -4.03 -10.90 14.72
CA MET A 200 -2.81 -10.93 15.54
C MET A 200 -2.93 -11.93 16.69
N ALA A 201 -4.09 -11.95 17.37
CA ALA A 201 -4.35 -12.94 18.42
C ALA A 201 -4.29 -14.37 17.88
N THR A 202 -4.92 -14.63 16.73
CA THR A 202 -4.92 -15.94 16.07
C THR A 202 -3.51 -16.36 15.65
N PHE A 203 -2.69 -15.46 15.08
CA PHE A 203 -1.31 -15.77 14.70
C PHE A 203 -0.40 -16.01 15.90
N ASN A 204 -0.62 -15.32 17.02
CA ASN A 204 0.11 -15.56 18.26
C ASN A 204 -0.27 -16.92 18.86
N ARG A 205 -1.56 -17.24 18.93
CA ARG A 205 -2.07 -18.55 19.38
C ARG A 205 -1.49 -19.69 18.53
N TYR A 206 -1.50 -19.55 17.20
CA TYR A 206 -0.86 -20.50 16.28
C TYR A 206 0.59 -20.77 16.68
N ARG A 207 1.37 -19.71 16.95
CA ARG A 207 2.78 -19.84 17.32
C ARG A 207 2.95 -20.52 18.68
N ASP A 208 2.11 -20.15 19.64
CA ASP A 208 2.22 -20.64 21.01
C ASP A 208 1.85 -22.14 21.09
N ASP A 209 0.89 -22.59 20.28
CA ASP A 209 0.41 -23.98 20.28
C ASP A 209 1.27 -24.91 19.39
N HIS A 210 1.83 -24.40 18.28
CA HIS A 210 2.57 -25.21 17.30
C HIS A 210 4.09 -24.96 17.25
N GLY A 211 4.61 -24.04 18.05
CA GLY A 211 6.05 -23.79 18.20
C GLY A 211 6.73 -23.10 17.01
N SER A 212 6.02 -22.83 15.92
CA SER A 212 6.50 -22.08 14.75
C SER A 212 5.53 -20.97 14.39
N SER A 213 6.04 -19.88 13.81
CA SER A 213 5.16 -18.84 13.32
C SER A 213 4.58 -19.25 11.97
N ILE A 214 3.31 -18.97 11.73
CA ILE A 214 2.64 -19.19 10.44
C ILE A 214 3.45 -18.72 9.22
N THR A 215 4.16 -17.58 9.31
CA THR A 215 4.99 -17.07 8.20
C THR A 215 6.26 -17.86 7.95
N LYS A 216 6.75 -18.64 8.92
CA LYS A 216 7.87 -19.57 8.77
C LYS A 216 7.40 -20.83 8.08
N ASP A 217 6.23 -21.34 8.42
CA ASP A 217 5.69 -22.57 7.84
C ASP A 217 5.23 -22.38 6.38
N LEU A 218 5.14 -21.12 5.94
CA LEU A 218 4.96 -20.71 4.54
C LEU A 218 6.29 -20.41 3.80
N LEU A 219 7.46 -20.79 4.33
CA LEU A 219 8.78 -20.60 3.67
C LEU A 219 9.10 -21.61 2.59
N ASP A 220 8.59 -22.83 2.68
CA ASP A 220 9.17 -23.94 1.92
C ASP A 220 8.92 -23.81 0.42
N GLU A 221 9.90 -24.24 -0.38
CA GLU A 221 9.83 -24.29 -1.85
C GLU A 221 9.04 -25.51 -2.35
N PRO A 222 8.44 -25.47 -3.56
CA PRO A 222 8.62 -24.50 -4.63
C PRO A 222 7.81 -23.19 -4.47
N ALA A 223 8.14 -22.20 -5.30
CA ALA A 223 7.42 -20.94 -5.40
C ALA A 223 5.99 -21.19 -5.86
N ASP A 224 5.06 -21.03 -4.93
CA ASP A 224 3.62 -21.02 -5.19
C ASP A 224 3.13 -19.58 -5.06
N GLU A 225 2.43 -19.10 -6.09
CA GLU A 225 1.98 -17.71 -6.19
C GLU A 225 1.00 -17.38 -5.06
N PHE A 226 0.01 -18.25 -4.84
CA PHE A 226 -1.00 -18.08 -3.80
C PHE A 226 -0.33 -18.02 -2.41
N LYS A 227 0.56 -18.95 -2.11
CA LYS A 227 1.36 -19.00 -0.87
C LYS A 227 2.17 -17.73 -0.67
N THR A 228 2.75 -17.19 -1.75
CA THR A 228 3.54 -15.95 -1.70
C THR A 228 2.67 -14.75 -1.35
N VAL A 229 1.49 -14.64 -1.97
CA VAL A 229 0.50 -13.60 -1.68
C VAL A 229 -0.04 -13.74 -0.26
N LEU A 230 -0.45 -14.94 0.14
CA LEU A 230 -0.96 -15.26 1.48
C LEU A 230 0.06 -14.89 2.55
N ARG A 231 1.31 -15.30 2.36
CA ARG A 231 2.39 -14.99 3.30
C ARG A 231 2.63 -13.48 3.39
N THR A 232 2.60 -12.77 2.27
CA THR A 232 2.76 -11.31 2.26
C THR A 232 1.63 -10.65 3.04
N ALA A 233 0.38 -11.09 2.85
CA ALA A 233 -0.77 -10.58 3.59
C ALA A 233 -0.61 -10.78 5.10
N ILE A 234 -0.25 -11.99 5.54
CA ILE A 234 -0.01 -12.28 6.95
C ILE A 234 1.09 -11.37 7.52
N ARG A 235 2.19 -11.16 6.79
CA ARG A 235 3.29 -10.29 7.25
C ARG A 235 2.85 -8.83 7.39
N CYS A 236 2.07 -8.31 6.45
CA CYS A 236 1.52 -6.97 6.51
C CYS A 236 0.53 -6.81 7.67
N LEU A 237 -0.37 -7.77 7.85
CA LEU A 237 -1.38 -7.77 8.93
C LEU A 237 -0.75 -7.91 10.33
N ASN A 238 0.34 -8.69 10.43
CA ASN A 238 1.00 -8.96 11.72
C ASN A 238 1.98 -7.85 12.12
N ASP A 239 2.87 -7.43 11.22
CA ASP A 239 3.86 -6.39 11.48
C ASP A 239 4.35 -5.78 10.16
N HIS A 240 3.56 -4.84 9.63
CA HIS A 240 3.89 -4.13 8.40
C HIS A 240 5.21 -3.36 8.49
N LYS A 241 5.63 -2.89 9.67
CA LYS A 241 6.90 -2.15 9.84
C LYS A 241 8.09 -3.07 9.58
N LYS A 242 8.08 -4.26 10.19
CA LYS A 242 9.11 -5.27 9.95
C LYS A 242 9.06 -5.83 8.52
N TYR A 243 7.87 -5.91 7.93
CA TYR A 243 7.72 -6.24 6.52
C TYR A 243 8.41 -5.20 5.63
N TYR A 244 8.08 -3.91 5.77
CA TYR A 244 8.67 -2.83 4.99
C TYR A 244 10.18 -2.69 5.21
N GLU A 245 10.68 -2.88 6.43
CA GLU A 245 12.12 -2.90 6.70
C GLU A 245 12.83 -3.95 5.84
N LYS A 246 12.28 -5.17 5.76
CA LYS A 246 12.85 -6.25 4.94
C LYS A 246 12.80 -5.91 3.45
N ILE A 247 11.68 -5.38 2.96
CA ILE A 247 11.52 -5.01 1.54
C ILE A 247 12.50 -3.90 1.16
N LEU A 248 12.60 -2.84 1.97
CA LEU A 248 13.54 -1.74 1.75
C LEU A 248 14.99 -2.22 1.75
N ARG A 249 15.38 -3.03 2.75
CA ARG A 249 16.73 -3.60 2.82
C ARG A 249 17.07 -4.42 1.58
N ASN A 250 16.13 -5.23 1.09
CA ASN A 250 16.33 -6.04 -0.11
C ASN A 250 16.41 -5.18 -1.38
N ALA A 251 15.59 -4.13 -1.49
CA ALA A 251 15.63 -3.22 -2.62
C ALA A 251 16.96 -2.46 -2.70
N ILE A 252 17.47 -1.98 -1.56
CA ILE A 252 18.76 -1.28 -1.48
C ILE A 252 19.92 -2.21 -1.86
N LYS A 253 19.92 -3.45 -1.35
CA LYS A 253 20.96 -4.44 -1.70
C LYS A 253 21.00 -4.74 -3.20
N LYS A 254 19.84 -5.03 -3.80
CA LYS A 254 19.73 -5.29 -5.25
C LYS A 254 20.17 -4.10 -6.11
N GLY A 255 20.04 -2.88 -5.59
CA GLY A 255 20.48 -1.66 -6.27
C GLY A 255 22.00 -1.46 -6.26
N TRP A 256 22.75 -2.09 -5.34
CA TRP A 256 24.21 -2.09 -5.35
C TRP A 256 24.82 -3.18 -6.23
N ASP A 257 24.06 -4.24 -6.52
CA ASP A 257 24.49 -5.35 -7.37
C ASP A 257 24.22 -5.11 -8.88
N ARG A 258 23.74 -3.91 -9.24
CA ARG A 258 23.47 -3.46 -10.62
C ARG A 258 24.34 -2.25 -10.96
#